data_AF-E6VLM8-F1
#
_entry.id   AF-E6VLM8-F1
#
_cell.length_a   1.000
_cell.length_b   1.000
_cell.length_c   1.000
_cell.angle_alpha   90.00
_cell.angle_beta   90.00
_cell.angle_gamma   90.00
#
_symmetry.space_group_name_H-M   'P 1'
#
loop_
_entity.id
_entity.type
_entity.pdbx_description
1 polymer ?
#
loop_
_entity_poly.entity_id
_entity_poly.type
_entity_poly.pdbx_seq_one_letter_code
_entity_poly.pdbx_strand_id
1 'polypeptide(L)'
;MFSRFWRLPFELKVALLTNIGLFVPNFLWAASQYGQKIDPGLATLSGAIIGLAIVGFQTHRGFVNLTKSQARQAELDREARMHKAQLDAEAAERSIAREKDILLSSIRAEIISLYSNIGRQLETTRTLYVMSLAMDKQRVPSTNKTMVSAGFDAPVFRENLKSIGLLGPSLGGDVIKVLSKADGKTTKVELDQPPPHSINATFYAATFDYLQKWRSDLHHVAMRIRSIEENTPDPGSLVETEASRHGAIKPLDDMASI
;
A
#
# COMPACT_ATOMS: atom_id res chain seq x y z
N MET A 1 -26.33 43.71 -39.72
CA MET A 1 -26.16 44.73 -38.66
C MET A 1 -27.39 44.86 -37.76
N PHE A 2 -28.62 44.93 -38.31
CA PHE A 2 -29.86 45.08 -37.54
C PHE A 2 -30.16 43.98 -36.51
N SER A 3 -29.72 42.74 -36.72
CA SER A 3 -29.98 41.62 -35.79
C SER A 3 -29.33 41.78 -34.41
N ARG A 4 -28.30 42.63 -34.27
CA ARG A 4 -27.64 42.91 -32.98
C ARG A 4 -28.38 43.96 -32.16
N PHE A 5 -29.13 44.87 -32.80
CA PHE A 5 -29.95 45.89 -32.14
C PHE A 5 -31.07 45.26 -31.29
N TRP A 6 -31.68 44.21 -31.82
CA TRP A 6 -32.75 43.47 -31.16
C TRP A 6 -32.31 42.68 -29.93
N ARG A 7 -31.00 42.53 -29.66
CA ARG A 7 -30.46 41.84 -28.48
C ARG A 7 -30.13 42.77 -27.30
N LEU A 8 -30.29 44.09 -27.45
CA LEU A 8 -30.07 45.04 -26.35
C LEU A 8 -31.19 44.95 -25.29
N PRO A 9 -30.91 45.25 -24.00
CA PRO A 9 -31.94 45.44 -22.98
C PRO A 9 -32.97 46.47 -23.41
N PHE A 10 -34.22 46.33 -22.95
CA PHE A 10 -35.31 47.18 -23.40
C PHE A 10 -35.05 48.66 -23.11
N GLU A 11 -34.48 49.01 -21.94
CA GLU A 11 -34.22 50.42 -21.60
C GLU A 11 -33.18 51.06 -22.55
N LEU A 12 -32.15 50.31 -22.93
CA LEU A 12 -31.11 50.77 -23.86
C LEU A 12 -31.65 50.94 -25.28
N LYS A 13 -32.56 50.06 -25.73
CA LYS A 13 -33.25 50.23 -27.02
C LYS A 13 -34.08 51.49 -27.02
N VAL A 14 -34.86 51.72 -25.96
CA VAL A 14 -35.69 52.93 -25.83
C VAL A 14 -34.79 54.17 -25.82
N ALA A 15 -33.77 54.24 -24.97
CA ALA A 15 -32.85 55.38 -24.94
C ALA A 15 -32.15 55.65 -26.27
N LEU A 16 -31.75 54.61 -27.00
CA LEU A 16 -31.06 54.77 -28.30
C LEU A 16 -32.05 55.16 -29.41
N LEU A 17 -33.26 54.60 -29.41
CA LEU A 17 -34.34 55.00 -30.32
C LEU A 17 -34.82 56.42 -30.06
N THR A 18 -34.94 56.83 -28.79
CA THR A 18 -35.29 58.21 -28.42
C THR A 18 -34.18 59.18 -28.82
N ASN A 19 -32.90 58.82 -28.63
CA ASN A 19 -31.78 59.65 -29.08
C ASN A 19 -31.70 59.74 -30.60
N ILE A 20 -31.83 58.63 -31.33
CA ILE A 20 -31.88 58.66 -32.81
C ILE A 20 -33.11 59.43 -33.28
N GLY A 21 -34.25 59.23 -32.62
CA GLY A 21 -35.51 59.92 -32.90
C GLY A 21 -35.49 61.42 -32.58
N LEU A 22 -34.61 61.89 -31.70
CA LEU A 22 -34.36 63.32 -31.47
C LEU A 22 -33.24 63.85 -32.38
N PHE A 23 -32.22 63.03 -32.64
CA PHE A 23 -31.04 63.41 -33.41
C PHE A 23 -31.34 63.50 -34.91
N VAL A 24 -32.06 62.54 -35.49
CA VAL A 24 -32.35 62.53 -36.94
C VAL A 24 -33.22 63.73 -37.34
N PRO A 25 -34.32 64.07 -36.63
CA PRO A 25 -35.09 65.27 -36.94
C PRO A 25 -34.30 66.55 -36.69
N ASN A 26 -33.55 66.67 -35.60
CA ASN A 26 -32.71 67.86 -35.35
C ASN A 26 -31.58 67.99 -36.36
N PHE A 27 -30.96 66.89 -36.79
CA PHE A 27 -29.91 66.89 -37.80
C PHE A 27 -30.47 67.21 -39.20
N LEU A 28 -31.62 66.64 -39.58
CA LEU A 28 -32.29 66.96 -40.84
C LEU A 28 -32.81 68.39 -40.86
N TRP A 29 -33.29 68.92 -39.73
CA TRP A 29 -33.70 70.31 -39.57
C TRP A 29 -32.51 71.28 -39.59
N ALA A 30 -31.39 70.93 -38.94
CA ALA A 30 -30.16 71.70 -38.99
C ALA A 30 -29.48 71.65 -40.37
N ALA A 31 -29.58 70.51 -41.09
CA ALA A 31 -29.06 70.35 -42.44
C ALA A 31 -29.94 71.04 -43.50
N SER A 32 -31.25 71.14 -43.28
CA SER A 32 -32.16 71.90 -44.15
C SER A 32 -32.04 73.42 -43.94
N GLN A 33 -31.58 73.85 -42.76
CA GLN A 33 -31.17 75.22 -42.46
C GLN A 33 -29.69 75.42 -42.87
N TYR A 34 -29.42 75.65 -44.15
CA TYR A 34 -28.08 76.03 -44.65
C TYR A 34 -27.54 77.24 -43.85
N GLY A 35 -26.64 76.97 -42.88
CA GLY A 35 -25.81 77.99 -42.23
C GLY A 35 -25.85 78.09 -40.70
N GLN A 36 -26.70 77.37 -39.97
CA GLN A 36 -26.69 77.45 -38.50
C GLN A 36 -25.73 76.45 -37.85
N LYS A 37 -24.73 77.01 -37.17
CA LYS A 37 -23.75 76.29 -36.34
C LYS A 37 -24.52 75.46 -35.30
N ILE A 38 -24.35 74.13 -35.36
CA ILE A 38 -24.87 73.21 -34.35
C ILE A 38 -24.44 73.72 -32.97
N ASP A 39 -25.40 73.88 -32.05
CA ASP A 39 -25.11 74.30 -30.68
C ASP A 39 -24.07 73.34 -30.07
N PRO A 40 -22.86 73.84 -29.72
CA PRO A 40 -21.79 73.02 -29.17
C PRO A 40 -22.20 72.21 -27.95
N GLY A 41 -23.16 72.72 -27.15
CA GLY A 41 -23.67 72.03 -25.97
C GLY A 41 -24.40 70.72 -26.31
N LEU A 42 -25.28 70.74 -27.32
CA LEU A 42 -26.03 69.57 -27.79
C LEU A 42 -25.12 68.53 -28.46
N ALA A 43 -24.14 68.98 -29.25
CA ALA A 43 -23.15 68.08 -29.86
C ALA A 43 -22.32 67.34 -28.79
N THR A 44 -21.92 68.06 -27.74
CA THR A 44 -21.13 67.50 -26.63
C THR A 44 -21.95 66.51 -25.81
N LEU A 45 -23.21 66.83 -25.49
CA LEU A 45 -24.12 65.93 -24.77
C LEU A 45 -24.39 64.63 -25.56
N SER A 46 -24.66 64.74 -26.86
CA SER A 46 -24.90 63.60 -27.75
C SER A 46 -23.67 62.69 -27.82
N GLY A 47 -22.48 63.28 -27.98
CA GLY A 47 -21.20 62.56 -27.99
C GLY A 47 -20.93 61.85 -26.65
N ALA A 48 -21.23 62.50 -25.52
CA ALA A 48 -21.06 61.92 -24.19
C ALA A 48 -21.98 60.72 -23.95
N ILE A 49 -23.26 60.79 -24.36
CA ILE A 49 -24.21 59.67 -24.24
C ILE A 49 -23.77 58.48 -25.10
N ILE A 50 -23.37 58.74 -26.36
CA ILE A 50 -22.87 57.68 -27.26
C ILE A 50 -21.59 57.07 -26.70
N GLY A 51 -20.66 57.88 -26.19
CA GLY A 51 -19.43 57.42 -25.55
C GLY A 51 -19.69 56.52 -24.33
N LEU A 52 -20.58 56.95 -23.43
CA LEU A 52 -20.99 56.16 -22.26
C LEU A 52 -21.67 54.84 -22.65
N ALA A 53 -22.52 54.85 -23.68
CA ALA A 53 -23.19 53.64 -24.16
C ALA A 53 -22.19 52.62 -24.74
N ILE A 54 -21.18 53.08 -25.49
CA ILE A 54 -20.11 52.23 -26.02
C ILE A 54 -19.28 51.64 -24.87
N VAL A 55 -18.89 52.48 -23.89
CA VAL A 55 -18.13 52.02 -22.72
C VAL A 55 -18.93 50.96 -21.96
N GLY A 56 -20.20 51.24 -21.61
CA GLY A 56 -21.08 50.31 -20.91
C GLY A 56 -21.27 48.97 -21.63
N PHE A 57 -21.38 49.01 -22.96
CA PHE A 57 -21.45 47.79 -23.77
C PHE A 57 -20.14 47.00 -23.72
N GLN A 58 -18.99 47.67 -23.79
CA GLN A 58 -17.68 47.01 -23.68
C GLN A 58 -17.47 46.40 -22.28
N THR A 59 -17.80 47.13 -21.20
CA THR A 59 -17.72 46.60 -19.83
C THR A 59 -18.64 45.41 -19.63
N HIS A 60 -19.88 45.48 -20.12
CA HIS A 60 -20.81 44.35 -20.00
C HIS A 60 -20.27 43.08 -20.69
N ARG A 61 -19.72 43.19 -21.90
CA ARG A 61 -19.08 42.04 -22.58
C ARG A 61 -17.84 41.55 -21.84
N GLY A 62 -17.06 42.45 -21.27
CA GLY A 62 -15.92 42.11 -20.41
C GLY A 62 -16.34 41.26 -19.21
N PHE A 63 -17.38 41.68 -18.47
CA PHE A 63 -17.92 40.94 -17.33
C PHE A 63 -18.45 39.56 -17.72
N VAL A 64 -19.19 39.44 -18.84
CA VAL A 64 -19.69 38.15 -19.33
C VAL A 64 -18.55 37.19 -19.68
N ASN A 65 -17.48 37.69 -20.28
CA ASN A 65 -16.32 36.86 -20.59
C ASN A 65 -15.55 36.44 -19.32
N LEU A 66 -15.42 37.34 -18.35
CA LEU A 66 -14.79 37.06 -17.05
C LEU A 66 -15.56 35.98 -16.27
N THR A 67 -16.88 36.09 -16.17
CA THR A 67 -17.69 35.08 -15.46
C THR A 67 -17.62 33.72 -16.15
N LYS A 68 -17.66 33.69 -17.49
CA LYS A 68 -17.47 32.45 -18.25
C LYS A 68 -16.07 31.85 -18.04
N SER A 69 -15.03 32.69 -17.98
CA SER A 69 -13.66 32.24 -17.70
C SER A 69 -13.53 31.68 -16.28
N GLN A 70 -14.09 32.36 -15.28
CA GLN A 70 -14.08 31.92 -13.89
C GLN A 70 -14.85 30.61 -13.70
N ALA A 71 -16.01 30.47 -14.34
CA ALA A 71 -16.78 29.22 -14.31
C ALA A 71 -15.99 28.05 -14.91
N ARG A 72 -15.34 28.25 -16.07
CA ARG A 72 -14.49 27.23 -16.70
C ARG A 72 -13.27 26.90 -15.85
N GLN A 73 -12.65 27.89 -15.24
CA GLN A 73 -11.50 27.68 -14.36
C GLN A 73 -11.91 26.90 -13.09
N ALA A 74 -13.07 27.23 -12.50
CA ALA A 74 -13.59 26.49 -11.36
C ALA A 74 -13.92 25.03 -11.70
N GLU A 75 -14.44 24.76 -12.91
CA GLU A 75 -14.67 23.41 -13.42
C GLU A 75 -13.35 22.64 -13.58
N LEU A 76 -12.36 23.23 -14.25
CA LEU A 76 -11.02 22.63 -14.39
C LEU A 76 -10.34 22.38 -13.05
N ASP A 77 -10.45 23.31 -12.10
CA ASP A 77 -9.89 23.15 -10.75
C ASP A 77 -10.58 22.01 -9.99
N ARG A 78 -11.90 21.86 -10.17
CA ARG A 78 -12.65 20.74 -9.58
C ARG A 78 -12.20 19.41 -10.17
N GLU A 79 -12.11 19.32 -11.49
CA GLU A 79 -11.59 18.13 -12.18
C GLU A 79 -10.18 17.80 -11.71
N ALA A 80 -9.28 18.79 -11.68
CA ALA A 80 -7.90 18.61 -11.23
C ALA A 80 -7.82 18.09 -9.78
N ARG A 81 -8.68 18.56 -8.88
CA ARG A 81 -8.77 18.04 -7.50
C ARG A 81 -9.26 16.59 -7.46
N MET A 82 -10.25 16.23 -8.27
CA MET A 82 -10.75 14.85 -8.35
C MET A 82 -9.67 13.91 -8.89
N HIS A 83 -8.99 14.28 -9.97
CA HIS A 83 -7.88 13.51 -10.52
C HIS A 83 -6.72 13.39 -9.53
N LYS A 84 -6.37 14.46 -8.82
CA LYS A 84 -5.34 14.41 -7.78
C LYS A 84 -5.72 13.44 -6.67
N ALA A 85 -6.95 13.51 -6.15
CA ALA A 85 -7.41 12.59 -5.11
C ALA A 85 -7.38 11.12 -5.59
N GLN A 86 -7.73 10.86 -6.85
CA GLN A 86 -7.63 9.53 -7.43
C GLN A 86 -6.18 9.04 -7.53
N LEU A 87 -5.27 9.89 -8.02
CA LEU A 87 -3.84 9.55 -8.11
C LEU A 87 -3.22 9.31 -6.74
N ASP A 88 -3.60 10.10 -5.73
CA ASP A 88 -3.13 9.93 -4.36
C ASP A 88 -3.63 8.59 -3.76
N ALA A 89 -4.88 8.21 -4.04
CA ALA A 89 -5.43 6.92 -3.62
C ALA A 89 -4.73 5.72 -4.30
N GLU A 90 -4.52 5.79 -5.61
CA GLU A 90 -3.78 4.76 -6.37
C GLU A 90 -2.32 4.65 -5.89
N ALA A 91 -1.68 5.78 -5.57
CA ALA A 91 -0.32 5.80 -5.06
C ALA A 91 -0.23 5.15 -3.67
N ALA A 92 -1.20 5.42 -2.79
CA ALA A 92 -1.28 4.80 -1.46
C ALA A 92 -1.49 3.28 -1.57
N GLU A 93 -2.39 2.82 -2.43
CA GLU A 93 -2.63 1.40 -2.67
C GLU A 93 -1.38 0.69 -3.21
N ARG A 94 -0.71 1.29 -4.20
CA ARG A 94 0.57 0.76 -4.74
C ARG A 94 1.67 0.73 -3.68
N SER A 95 1.71 1.70 -2.77
CA SER A 95 2.68 1.71 -1.67
C SER A 95 2.45 0.55 -0.71
N ILE A 96 1.20 0.28 -0.34
CA ILE A 96 0.83 -0.84 0.53
C ILE A 96 1.14 -2.18 -0.15
N ALA A 97 0.79 -2.32 -1.43
CA ALA A 97 1.10 -3.52 -2.21
C ALA A 97 2.62 -3.78 -2.25
N ARG A 98 3.41 -2.74 -2.53
CA ARG A 98 4.88 -2.85 -2.53
C ARG A 98 5.44 -3.22 -1.16
N GLU A 99 4.92 -2.64 -0.08
CA GLU A 99 5.35 -3.00 1.29
C GLU A 99 5.05 -4.46 1.60
N LYS A 100 3.85 -4.94 1.21
CA LYS A 100 3.46 -6.35 1.34
C LYS A 100 4.39 -7.28 0.57
N ASP A 101 4.74 -6.95 -0.67
CA ASP A 101 5.62 -7.78 -1.50
C ASP A 101 7.03 -7.87 -0.90
N ILE A 102 7.59 -6.74 -0.47
CA ILE A 102 8.90 -6.70 0.22
C ILE A 102 8.86 -7.53 1.51
N LEU A 103 7.77 -7.43 2.27
CA LEU A 103 7.59 -8.21 3.50
C LEU A 103 7.53 -9.72 3.21
N LEU A 104 6.71 -10.14 2.23
CA LEU A 104 6.62 -11.56 1.83
C LEU A 104 7.99 -12.12 1.44
N SER A 105 8.71 -11.42 0.55
CA SER A 105 10.00 -11.88 0.05
C SER A 105 11.07 -11.93 1.14
N SER A 106 11.13 -10.92 2.01
CA SER A 106 12.09 -10.89 3.12
C SER A 106 11.83 -11.98 4.16
N ILE A 107 10.56 -12.18 4.55
CA ILE A 107 10.17 -13.25 5.47
C ILE A 107 10.43 -14.63 4.86
N ARG A 108 10.13 -14.84 3.57
CA ARG A 108 10.44 -16.11 2.90
C ARG A 108 11.93 -16.40 2.88
N ALA A 109 12.76 -15.40 2.58
CA ALA A 109 14.21 -15.55 2.60
C ALA A 109 14.72 -15.96 3.99
N GLU A 110 14.20 -15.34 5.05
CA GLU A 110 14.53 -15.72 6.43
C GLU A 110 14.09 -17.15 6.77
N ILE A 111 12.86 -17.54 6.40
CA ILE A 111 12.35 -18.90 6.60
C ILE A 111 13.23 -19.93 5.87
N ILE A 112 13.67 -19.66 4.64
CA ILE A 112 14.55 -20.56 3.87
C ILE A 112 15.94 -20.66 4.51
N SER A 113 16.46 -19.56 5.04
CA SER A 113 17.72 -19.53 5.79
C SER A 113 17.63 -20.41 7.04
N LEU A 114 16.56 -20.23 7.84
CA LEU A 114 16.27 -21.06 9.01
C LEU A 114 16.09 -22.53 8.65
N TYR A 115 15.35 -22.84 7.59
CA TYR A 115 15.16 -24.20 7.09
C TYR A 115 16.50 -24.89 6.78
N SER A 116 17.43 -24.16 6.16
CA SER A 116 18.77 -24.66 5.84
C SER A 116 19.63 -24.84 7.09
N ASN A 117 19.57 -23.89 8.03
CA ASN A 117 20.30 -23.97 9.30
C ASN A 117 19.83 -25.15 10.16
N ILE A 118 18.51 -25.35 10.27
CA ILE A 118 17.93 -26.50 10.97
C ILE A 118 18.33 -27.80 10.28
N GLY A 119 18.38 -27.84 8.95
CA GLY A 119 18.88 -28.99 8.20
C GLY A 119 20.30 -29.41 8.63
N ARG A 120 21.22 -28.46 8.78
CA ARG A 120 22.58 -28.74 9.29
C ARG A 120 22.59 -29.18 10.76
N GLN A 121 21.74 -28.58 11.58
CA GLN A 121 21.63 -28.95 12.99
C GLN A 121 21.06 -30.36 13.15
N LEU A 122 20.10 -30.78 12.33
CA LEU A 122 19.53 -32.14 12.34
C LEU A 122 20.61 -33.20 12.15
N GLU A 123 21.52 -33.02 11.18
CA GLU A 123 22.62 -33.96 10.95
C GLU A 123 23.58 -34.04 12.15
N THR A 124 23.86 -32.89 12.77
CA THR A 124 24.70 -32.83 13.97
C THR A 124 24.03 -33.55 15.13
N THR A 125 22.76 -33.24 15.41
CA THR A 125 21.98 -33.88 16.48
C THR A 125 21.84 -35.39 16.26
N ARG A 126 21.62 -35.85 15.02
CA ARG A 126 21.57 -37.27 14.67
C ARG A 126 22.90 -37.97 14.96
N THR A 127 24.02 -37.35 14.60
CA THR A 127 25.36 -37.88 14.86
C THR A 127 25.60 -38.01 16.36
N LEU A 128 25.26 -36.98 17.14
CA LEU A 128 25.39 -36.98 18.59
C LEU A 128 24.49 -38.03 19.28
N TYR A 129 23.28 -38.25 18.75
CA TYR A 129 22.38 -39.31 19.19
C TYR A 129 23.01 -40.70 19.02
N VAL A 130 23.45 -41.04 17.79
CA VAL A 130 24.06 -42.34 17.49
C VAL A 130 25.35 -42.55 18.29
N MET A 131 26.18 -41.50 18.41
CA MET A 131 27.40 -41.54 19.20
C MET A 131 27.11 -41.81 20.69
N SER A 132 26.08 -41.16 21.25
CA SER A 132 25.69 -41.36 22.64
C SER A 132 25.21 -42.80 22.89
N LEU A 133 24.39 -43.36 21.99
CA LEU A 133 23.98 -44.77 22.08
C LEU A 133 25.17 -45.74 22.02
N ALA A 134 26.13 -45.48 21.13
CA ALA A 134 27.32 -46.31 21.01
C ALA A 134 28.20 -46.26 22.27
N MET A 135 28.39 -45.07 22.84
CA MET A 135 29.14 -44.86 24.09
C MET A 135 28.44 -45.54 25.28
N ASP A 136 27.12 -45.45 25.36
CA ASP A 136 26.31 -46.12 26.39
C ASP A 136 26.49 -47.64 26.32
N LYS A 137 26.39 -48.22 25.11
CA LYS A 137 26.60 -49.66 24.87
C LYS A 137 28.00 -50.12 25.27
N GLN A 138 29.01 -49.27 25.06
CA GLN A 138 30.41 -49.56 25.42
C GLN A 138 30.73 -49.21 26.88
N ARG A 139 29.76 -48.71 27.67
CA ARG A 139 29.94 -48.26 29.06
C ARG A 139 31.06 -47.22 29.21
N VAL A 140 31.21 -46.36 28.20
CA VAL A 140 32.15 -45.23 28.27
C VAL A 140 31.68 -44.27 29.36
N PRO A 141 32.56 -43.79 30.24
CA PRO A 141 32.17 -42.81 31.25
C PRO A 141 31.84 -41.47 30.59
N SER A 142 30.67 -40.90 30.94
CA SER A 142 30.29 -39.56 30.51
C SER A 142 31.15 -38.51 31.22
N THR A 143 31.72 -37.58 30.44
CA THR A 143 32.61 -36.52 30.95
C THR A 143 32.04 -35.12 30.72
N ASN A 144 31.08 -34.98 29.80
CA ASN A 144 30.49 -33.68 29.46
C ASN A 144 29.38 -33.32 30.46
N LYS A 145 29.53 -32.18 31.16
CA LYS A 145 28.53 -31.64 32.08
C LYS A 145 27.53 -30.69 31.43
N THR A 146 27.71 -30.37 30.15
CA THR A 146 26.92 -29.36 29.47
C THR A 146 26.11 -29.97 28.34
N MET A 147 24.80 -29.78 28.39
CA MET A 147 23.92 -29.98 27.23
C MET A 147 23.75 -28.66 26.50
N VAL A 148 23.96 -28.68 25.19
CA VAL A 148 23.82 -27.49 24.34
C VAL A 148 22.70 -27.73 23.34
N SER A 149 21.72 -26.82 23.34
CA SER A 149 20.71 -26.73 22.29
C SER A 149 20.99 -25.49 21.44
N ALA A 150 21.06 -25.69 20.13
CA ALA A 150 21.33 -24.61 19.18
C ALA A 150 20.20 -23.56 19.20
N GLY A 151 20.57 -22.29 19.29
CA GLY A 151 19.65 -21.18 19.08
C GLY A 151 19.50 -20.86 17.60
N PHE A 152 18.34 -20.37 17.21
CA PHE A 152 18.06 -19.94 15.84
C PHE A 152 17.54 -18.52 15.85
N ASP A 153 18.02 -17.69 14.93
CA ASP A 153 17.70 -16.27 14.90
C ASP A 153 16.80 -15.87 13.73
N ALA A 154 15.82 -15.01 14.00
CA ALA A 154 14.89 -14.47 13.01
C ALA A 154 14.81 -12.93 13.10
N PRO A 155 15.90 -12.21 12.75
CA PRO A 155 15.97 -10.76 12.87
C PRO A 155 14.93 -10.03 12.00
N VAL A 156 14.70 -10.47 10.76
CA VAL A 156 13.75 -9.82 9.82
C VAL A 156 12.34 -9.89 10.38
N PHE A 157 11.91 -11.04 10.89
CA PHE A 157 10.63 -11.20 11.56
C PHE A 157 10.45 -10.25 12.74
N ARG A 158 11.46 -10.14 13.61
CA ARG A 158 11.37 -9.28 14.80
C ARG A 158 11.33 -7.80 14.44
N GLU A 159 12.14 -7.38 13.46
CA GLU A 159 12.14 -5.99 12.97
C GLU A 159 10.83 -5.60 12.28
N ASN A 160 10.14 -6.57 11.67
CA ASN A 160 8.92 -6.36 10.90
C ASN A 160 7.64 -6.83 11.59
N LEU A 161 7.67 -7.13 12.91
CA LEU A 161 6.53 -7.67 13.65
C LEU A 161 5.26 -6.80 13.51
N LYS A 162 5.43 -5.48 13.48
CA LYS A 162 4.35 -4.50 13.28
C LYS A 162 3.67 -4.59 11.90
N SER A 163 4.39 -5.04 10.88
CA SER A 163 3.91 -5.11 9.50
C SER A 163 3.36 -6.50 9.14
N ILE A 164 3.48 -7.50 10.01
CA ILE A 164 2.93 -8.85 9.80
C ILE A 164 1.42 -8.85 9.53
N GLY A 165 0.70 -7.85 10.05
CA GLY A 165 -0.73 -7.67 9.74
C GLY A 165 -1.03 -7.50 8.25
N LEU A 166 -0.08 -7.00 7.45
CA LEU A 166 -0.23 -6.84 5.99
C LEU A 166 -0.33 -8.19 5.25
N LEU A 167 0.13 -9.28 5.86
CA LEU A 167 0.06 -10.63 5.28
C LEU A 167 -1.36 -11.22 5.35
N GLY A 168 -2.25 -10.61 6.12
CA GLY A 168 -3.57 -11.14 6.44
C GLY A 168 -3.53 -12.17 7.58
N PRO A 169 -4.68 -12.44 8.22
CA PRO A 169 -4.74 -13.19 9.48
C PRO A 169 -4.27 -14.65 9.36
N SER A 170 -4.58 -15.32 8.24
CA SER A 170 -4.21 -16.72 8.04
C SER A 170 -2.69 -16.89 7.91
N LEU A 171 -2.07 -16.20 6.94
CA LEU A 171 -0.63 -16.32 6.72
C LEU A 171 0.18 -15.69 7.86
N GLY A 172 -0.27 -14.53 8.37
CA GLY A 172 0.40 -13.87 9.49
C GLY A 172 0.43 -14.74 10.74
N GLY A 173 -0.65 -15.45 11.06
CA GLY A 173 -0.69 -16.42 12.16
C GLY A 173 0.31 -17.56 12.00
N ASP A 174 0.40 -18.13 10.79
CA ASP A 174 1.35 -19.20 10.48
C ASP A 174 2.81 -18.71 10.58
N VAL A 175 3.11 -17.52 10.04
CA VAL A 175 4.44 -16.89 10.13
C VAL A 175 4.83 -16.67 11.60
N ILE A 176 3.95 -16.09 12.41
CA ILE A 176 4.20 -15.88 13.85
C ILE A 176 4.45 -17.21 14.54
N LYS A 177 3.62 -18.23 14.28
CA LYS A 177 3.74 -19.55 14.91
C LYS A 177 5.09 -20.24 14.62
N VAL A 178 5.61 -20.11 13.40
CA VAL A 178 6.88 -20.76 13.04
C VAL A 178 8.10 -19.94 13.41
N LEU A 179 8.06 -18.60 13.27
CA LEU A 179 9.21 -17.73 13.53
C LEU A 179 9.36 -17.32 15.00
N SER A 180 8.29 -17.34 15.80
CA SER A 180 8.39 -17.11 17.26
C SER A 180 9.22 -18.15 18.01
N LYS A 181 9.44 -19.33 17.41
CA LYS A 181 10.32 -20.37 17.93
C LYS A 181 11.82 -20.01 17.79
N ALA A 182 12.17 -19.04 16.94
CA ALA A 182 13.53 -18.56 16.73
C ALA A 182 13.86 -17.41 17.71
N ASP A 183 14.29 -17.78 18.91
CA ASP A 183 14.58 -16.84 20.00
C ASP A 183 16.00 -16.23 19.97
N GLY A 184 16.86 -16.70 19.04
CA GLY A 184 18.25 -16.30 18.89
C GLY A 184 19.20 -16.81 19.97
N LYS A 185 18.72 -17.58 20.94
CA LYS A 185 19.49 -17.93 22.15
C LYS A 185 19.92 -19.39 22.12
N THR A 186 21.23 -19.59 22.10
CA THR A 186 21.78 -20.92 22.37
C THR A 186 21.55 -21.23 23.84
N THR A 187 20.81 -22.30 24.12
CA THR A 187 20.54 -22.74 25.48
C THR A 187 21.64 -23.70 25.91
N LYS A 188 22.29 -23.38 27.04
CA LYS A 188 23.27 -24.25 27.69
C LYS A 188 22.72 -24.63 29.05
N VAL A 189 22.61 -25.93 29.30
CA VAL A 189 22.25 -26.47 30.61
C VAL A 189 23.50 -27.09 31.19
N GLU A 190 23.99 -26.50 32.28
CA GLU A 190 25.09 -27.05 33.07
C GLU A 190 24.51 -27.92 34.17
N LEU A 191 25.05 -29.14 34.30
CA LEU A 191 24.63 -30.13 35.28
C LEU A 191 25.75 -30.34 36.30
N ASP A 192 25.38 -30.57 37.56
CA ASP A 192 26.35 -30.81 38.64
C ASP A 192 27.26 -32.01 38.32
N GLN A 193 26.70 -33.03 37.67
CA GLN A 193 27.37 -34.24 37.22
C GLN A 193 27.10 -34.52 35.73
N PRO A 194 28.04 -35.15 35.01
CA PRO A 194 27.81 -35.57 33.64
C PRO A 194 26.61 -36.52 33.56
N PRO A 195 25.59 -36.23 32.73
CA PRO A 195 24.46 -37.11 32.55
C PRO A 195 24.93 -38.42 31.89
N PRO A 196 24.33 -39.58 32.24
CA PRO A 196 24.54 -40.83 31.52
C PRO A 196 24.33 -40.67 30.01
N HIS A 197 25.05 -41.46 29.20
CA HIS A 197 24.94 -41.40 27.74
C HIS A 197 23.52 -41.73 27.24
N SER A 198 22.79 -42.61 27.92
CA SER A 198 21.37 -42.86 27.67
C SER A 198 20.50 -41.60 27.77
N ILE A 199 20.73 -40.74 28.78
CA ILE A 199 20.00 -39.47 28.93
C ILE A 199 20.37 -38.50 27.80
N ASN A 200 21.66 -38.41 27.44
CA ASN A 200 22.11 -37.61 26.28
C ASN A 200 21.44 -38.09 24.99
N ALA A 201 21.35 -39.40 24.77
CA ALA A 201 20.68 -39.96 23.61
C ALA A 201 19.21 -39.56 23.56
N THR A 202 18.46 -39.69 24.66
CA THR A 202 17.06 -39.25 24.74
C THR A 202 16.91 -37.75 24.45
N PHE A 203 17.81 -36.91 24.98
CA PHE A 203 17.81 -35.48 24.72
C PHE A 203 18.02 -35.16 23.23
N TYR A 204 19.00 -35.80 22.58
CA TYR A 204 19.26 -35.59 21.15
C TYR A 204 18.13 -36.14 20.28
N ALA A 205 17.52 -37.28 20.63
CA ALA A 205 16.37 -37.81 19.91
C ALA A 205 15.17 -36.84 19.97
N ALA A 206 14.81 -36.35 21.16
CA ALA A 206 13.73 -35.37 21.31
C ALA A 206 14.02 -34.06 20.55
N THR A 207 15.28 -33.60 20.59
CA THR A 207 15.71 -32.41 19.84
C THR A 207 15.61 -32.64 18.33
N PHE A 208 15.99 -33.82 17.84
CA PHE A 208 15.90 -34.18 16.44
C PHE A 208 14.44 -34.15 15.96
N ASP A 209 13.52 -34.80 16.69
CA ASP A 209 12.10 -34.85 16.33
C ASP A 209 11.48 -33.44 16.30
N TYR A 210 11.80 -32.63 17.31
CA TYR A 210 11.35 -31.23 17.37
C TYR A 210 11.84 -30.43 16.14
N LEU A 211 13.14 -30.48 15.86
CA LEU A 211 13.74 -29.75 14.74
C LEU A 211 13.21 -30.25 13.39
N GLN A 212 12.94 -31.54 13.25
CA GLN A 212 12.39 -32.12 12.03
C GLN A 212 10.97 -31.62 11.78
N LYS A 213 10.12 -31.63 12.82
CA LYS A 213 8.76 -31.07 12.74
C LYS A 213 8.80 -29.59 12.41
N TRP A 214 9.61 -28.81 13.12
CA TRP A 214 9.71 -27.36 12.89
C TRP A 214 10.24 -27.04 11.50
N ARG A 215 11.22 -27.78 10.99
CA ARG A 215 11.72 -27.65 9.62
C ARG A 215 10.61 -27.88 8.58
N SER A 216 9.76 -28.89 8.80
CA SER A 216 8.61 -29.14 7.94
C SER A 216 7.60 -27.99 7.98
N ASP A 217 7.34 -27.42 9.16
CA ASP A 217 6.45 -26.26 9.31
C ASP A 217 7.01 -25.02 8.58
N LEU A 218 8.31 -24.74 8.71
CA LEU A 218 8.98 -23.66 7.99
C LEU A 218 8.86 -23.84 6.48
N HIS A 219 9.08 -25.05 5.97
CA HIS A 219 8.91 -25.33 4.54
C HIS A 219 7.47 -25.07 4.08
N HIS A 220 6.47 -25.52 4.85
CA HIS A 220 5.05 -25.28 4.54
C HIS A 220 4.75 -23.80 4.41
N VAL A 221 5.14 -22.99 5.41
CA VAL A 221 4.89 -21.54 5.40
C VAL A 221 5.64 -20.86 4.26
N ALA A 222 6.87 -21.28 3.94
CA ALA A 222 7.58 -20.77 2.76
C ALA A 222 6.83 -21.08 1.45
N MET A 223 6.20 -22.24 1.33
CA MET A 223 5.39 -22.59 0.17
C MET A 223 4.10 -21.77 0.08
N ARG A 224 3.46 -21.45 1.20
CA ARG A 224 2.31 -20.52 1.22
C ARG A 224 2.70 -19.10 0.80
N ILE A 225 3.85 -18.60 1.26
CA ILE A 225 4.33 -17.29 0.82
C ILE A 225 4.62 -17.33 -0.69
N ARG A 226 5.32 -18.37 -1.15
CA ARG A 226 5.62 -18.55 -2.57
C ARG A 226 4.36 -18.62 -3.42
N SER A 227 3.30 -19.28 -2.95
CA SER A 227 2.05 -19.38 -3.72
C SER A 227 1.37 -18.03 -3.93
N ILE A 228 1.50 -17.12 -2.96
CA ILE A 228 1.03 -15.73 -3.11
C ILE A 228 1.91 -14.97 -4.09
N GLU A 229 3.24 -15.09 -3.99
CA GLU A 229 4.18 -14.39 -4.88
C GLU A 229 4.08 -14.85 -6.34
N GLU A 230 3.89 -16.16 -6.56
CA GLU A 230 3.86 -16.78 -7.90
C GLU A 230 2.44 -16.99 -8.45
N ASN A 231 1.41 -16.59 -7.70
CA ASN A 231 -0.01 -16.86 -8.01
C ASN A 231 -0.30 -18.35 -8.27
N THR A 232 0.29 -19.24 -7.47
CA THR A 232 0.02 -20.69 -7.53
C THR A 232 -1.01 -21.09 -6.47
N PRO A 233 -1.58 -22.31 -6.54
CA PRO A 233 -2.47 -22.79 -5.48
C PRO A 233 -1.79 -22.77 -4.10
N ASP A 234 -2.48 -22.21 -3.09
CA ASP A 234 -2.04 -22.22 -1.68
C ASP A 234 -2.15 -23.66 -1.13
N PRO A 235 -1.11 -24.23 -0.50
CA PRO A 235 -1.17 -25.56 0.10
C PRO A 235 -2.08 -25.64 1.35
N GLY A 236 -2.70 -24.54 1.76
CA GLY A 236 -3.63 -24.49 2.89
C GLY A 236 -2.95 -24.06 4.18
N SER A 237 -3.72 -23.90 5.26
CA SER A 237 -3.16 -23.41 6.52
C SER A 237 -2.23 -24.43 7.19
N LEU A 238 -1.28 -23.93 7.99
CA LEU A 238 -0.42 -24.81 8.78
C LEU A 238 -1.22 -25.65 9.78
N VAL A 239 -2.31 -25.11 10.32
CA VAL A 239 -3.19 -25.81 11.28
C VAL A 239 -3.83 -27.05 10.64
N GLU A 240 -4.38 -26.92 9.43
CA GLU A 240 -4.95 -28.04 8.69
C GLU A 240 -3.87 -29.09 8.38
N THR A 241 -2.69 -28.64 7.95
CA THR A 241 -1.56 -29.53 7.64
C THR A 241 -1.02 -30.26 8.86
N GLU A 242 -0.97 -29.60 10.02
CA GLU A 242 -0.63 -30.24 11.29
C GLU A 242 -1.68 -31.27 11.71
N ALA A 243 -2.98 -30.96 11.56
CA ALA A 243 -4.05 -31.89 11.88
C ALA A 243 -3.97 -33.16 11.02
N SER A 244 -3.71 -33.01 9.72
CA SER A 244 -3.49 -34.16 8.83
C SER A 244 -2.27 -35.00 9.21
N ARG A 245 -1.17 -34.35 9.65
CA ARG A 245 0.03 -35.07 10.14
C ARG A 245 -0.25 -35.82 11.43
N HIS A 246 -0.98 -35.22 12.38
CA HIS A 246 -1.31 -35.86 13.65
C HIS A 246 -2.27 -37.05 13.49
N GLY A 247 -3.19 -37.02 12.52
CA GLY A 247 -4.04 -38.15 12.17
C GLY A 247 -3.30 -39.34 11.54
N ALA A 248 -2.04 -39.14 11.10
CA ALA A 248 -1.22 -40.14 10.41
C ALA A 248 -0.07 -40.73 11.28
N ILE A 249 0.04 -40.35 12.56
CA ILE A 249 1.11 -40.83 13.44
C ILE A 249 0.84 -42.28 13.83
N LYS A 250 1.69 -43.21 13.36
CA LYS A 250 1.76 -44.58 13.88
C LYS A 250 2.36 -44.58 15.30
N PRO A 251 1.93 -45.49 16.20
CA PRO A 251 2.45 -45.58 17.56
C PRO A 251 3.99 -45.71 17.58
N LEU A 252 4.63 -45.15 18.61
CA LEU A 252 6.10 -45.16 18.79
C LEU A 252 6.71 -46.57 18.79
N ASP A 253 5.92 -47.60 19.07
CA ASP A 253 6.38 -48.99 19.12
C ASP A 253 6.91 -49.50 17.76
N ASP A 254 6.51 -48.89 16.64
CA ASP A 254 6.98 -49.29 15.29
C ASP A 254 8.38 -48.74 14.93
N MET A 255 8.90 -47.73 15.66
CA MET A 255 10.18 -47.08 15.32
C MET A 255 11.42 -47.79 15.88
N ALA A 256 11.26 -48.76 16.78
CA ALA A 256 12.36 -49.56 17.32
C ALA A 256 12.81 -50.72 16.40
N SER A 257 12.26 -50.81 15.18
CA SER A 257 12.44 -51.94 14.27
C SER A 257 13.38 -51.70 13.08
N ILE A 258 14.14 -50.59 13.06
CA ILE A 258 15.15 -50.25 12.04
C ILE A 258 16.51 -50.05 12.71
#